data_AF-A0AAF0S1C7-F1
#
_entry.id   AF-A0AAF0S1C7-F1
#
_cell.length_a   1.000
_cell.length_b   1.000
_cell.length_c   1.000
_cell.angle_alpha   90.00
_cell.angle_beta   90.00
_cell.angle_gamma   90.00
#
_symmetry.space_group_name_H-M   'P 1'
#
loop_
_entity.id
_entity.type
_entity.pdbx_description
1 polymer ?
#
loop_
_entity_poly.entity_id
_entity_poly.type
_entity_poly.pdbx_seq_one_letter_code
_entity_poly.pdbx_strand_id
1 'polypeptide(L)' 'MCESVQCPVCGKTSWTGCGEHVRDVFRGVRRRDRCTGHGLPRHVFDAAGFR' A
#
# COMPACT_ATOMS: atom_id res chain seq x y z
N MET A 1 -10.36 -6.12 -4.36
CA MET A 1 -9.70 -6.75 -3.21
C MET A 1 -8.59 -5.82 -2.76
N CYS A 2 -8.48 -5.47 -1.47
CA CYS A 2 -7.31 -4.71 -1.01
C CYS A 2 -6.26 -5.70 -0.50
N GLU A 3 -5.00 -5.44 -0.79
CA GLU A 3 -3.89 -6.32 -0.43
C GLU A 3 -2.71 -5.51 0.11
N SER A 4 -1.88 -6.16 0.94
CA SER A 4 -0.65 -5.57 1.47
C SER A 4 0.47 -5.71 0.45
N VAL A 5 1.04 -4.59 0.02
CA VAL A 5 2.18 -4.54 -0.91
C VAL A 5 3.32 -3.75 -0.28
N GLN A 6 4.53 -3.88 -0.81
CA GLN A 6 5.65 -3.03 -0.41
C GLN A 6 5.69 -1.78 -1.29
N CYS A 7 5.87 -0.61 -0.67
CA CYS A 7 6.04 0.63 -1.41
C CYS A 7 7.39 0.61 -2.14
N PRO A 8 7.44 0.82 -3.46
CA PRO A 8 8.69 0.82 -4.21
C PRO A 8 9.59 2.04 -3.87
N VAL A 9 9.03 3.09 -3.26
CA VAL A 9 9.77 4.32 -2.93
C VAL A 9 10.44 4.26 -1.57
N CYS A 10 9.74 3.75 -0.55
CA CYS A 10 10.26 3.72 0.82
C CYS A 10 10.45 2.32 1.40
N GLY A 11 10.07 1.27 0.67
CA GLY A 11 10.15 -0.13 1.13
C GLY A 11 9.17 -0.49 2.25
N LYS A 12 8.33 0.45 2.70
CA LYS A 12 7.36 0.21 3.78
C LYS A 12 6.10 -0.47 3.28
N THR A 13 5.37 -1.13 4.18
CA THR A 13 4.09 -1.76 3.86
C THR A 13 3.08 -0.68 3.45
N SER A 14 2.52 -0.85 2.27
CA SER A 14 1.44 -0.06 1.68
C SER A 14 0.29 -0.99 1.30
N TRP A 15 -0.78 -0.42 0.75
CA TRP A 15 -1.89 -1.20 0.21
C TRP A 15 -2.16 -0.81 -1.24
N THR A 16 -2.76 -1.73 -1.99
CA THR A 16 -3.43 -1.43 -3.26
C THR A 16 -4.92 -1.82 -3.17
N GLY A 17 -5.75 -1.24 -4.04
CA GLY A 17 -7.21 -1.45 -4.10
C GLY A 17 -8.07 -0.24 -3.73
N CYS A 18 -9.38 -0.50 -3.55
CA CYS A 18 -10.41 0.53 -3.30
C CYS A 18 -10.25 1.26 -1.95
N GLY A 19 -9.56 0.66 -0.98
CA GLY A 19 -9.33 1.24 0.35
C GLY A 19 -10.42 0.92 1.38
N GLU A 20 -11.50 0.24 0.99
CA GLU A 20 -12.54 -0.20 1.94
C GLU A 20 -12.01 -1.21 2.96
N HIS A 21 -11.00 -2.00 2.59
CA HIS A 21 -10.42 -3.04 3.44
C HIS A 21 -9.05 -2.64 4.00
N VAL A 22 -8.70 -1.35 4.04
CA VAL A 22 -7.37 -0.89 4.47
C VAL A 22 -7.05 -1.27 5.91
N ARG A 23 -8.08 -1.36 6.76
CA ARG A 23 -7.93 -1.72 8.18
C ARG A 23 -7.45 -3.17 8.33
N ASP A 24 -7.95 -4.06 7.48
CA ASP A 24 -7.56 -5.47 7.46
C ASP A 24 -6.18 -5.65 6.83
N VAL A 25 -5.87 -4.90 5.78
CA VAL A 25 -4.54 -4.90 5.16
C VAL A 25 -3.43 -4.50 6.15
N PHE A 26 -3.71 -3.55 7.03
CA PHE A 26 -2.76 -3.12 8.06
C PHE A 26 -2.88 -3.88 9.39
N ARG A 27 -3.65 -4.97 9.45
CA ARG A 27 -3.80 -5.77 10.66
C ARG A 27 -2.46 -6.43 11.01
N GLY A 28 -1.84 -5.99 12.11
CA GLY A 28 -0.51 -6.46 12.55
C GLY A 28 0.66 -5.59 12.07
N VAL A 29 0.42 -4.60 11.20
CA VAL A 29 1.46 -3.68 10.73
C VAL A 29 1.62 -2.50 11.70
N ARG A 30 2.80 -2.37 12.30
CA ARG A 30 3.12 -1.25 13.20
C ARG A 30 3.07 0.06 12.43
N ARG A 31 2.67 1.16 13.09
CA ARG A 31 2.56 2.48 12.45
C ARG A 31 3.86 2.93 11.77
N ARG A 32 5.03 2.61 12.35
CA ARG A 32 6.36 2.92 11.80
C ARG A 32 6.66 2.26 10.45
N ASP A 33 6.05 1.10 10.21
CA ASP A 33 6.29 0.26 9.04
C ASP A 33 5.22 0.45 7.96
N ARG A 34 4.27 1.37 8.19
CA ARG A 34 3.30 1.80 7.18
C ARG A 34 3.88 2.91 6.31
N CYS A 35 3.62 2.83 5.02
CA CYS A 35 3.88 3.93 4.10
C CYS A 35 2.99 5.13 4.45
N THR A 36 3.58 6.32 4.60
CA THR A 36 2.86 7.56 4.91
C THR A 36 2.34 8.28 3.65
N GLY A 37 2.52 7.68 2.47
CA GLY A 37 2.24 8.31 1.19
C GLY A 37 3.38 9.24 0.74
N HIS A 38 3.66 9.23 -0.55
CA HIS A 38 4.74 10.01 -1.17
C HIS A 38 4.23 10.93 -2.29
N GLY A 39 2.96 11.34 -2.23
CA GLY A 39 2.34 12.15 -3.29
C GLY A 39 2.22 11.42 -4.64
N LEU A 40 2.52 10.12 -4.68
CA LEU A 40 2.44 9.33 -5.90
C LEU A 40 0.97 9.10 -6.27
N PRO A 41 0.57 9.44 -7.50
CA PRO A 41 -0.78 9.20 -7.94
C PRO A 41 -1.05 7.69 -7.96
N ARG A 42 -2.28 7.30 -7.59
CA ARG A 42 -2.69 5.91 -7.34
C ARG A 42 -2.35 4.96 -8.49
N HIS A 43 -2.37 5.45 -9.73
CA HIS A 43 -2.02 4.69 -10.93
C HIS A 43 -0.56 4.23 -10.99
N VAL A 44 0.36 4.80 -10.20
CA VAL A 44 1.76 4.34 -10.12
C VAL A 44 1.83 2.98 -9.41
N PHE A 45 0.90 2.70 -8.50
CA PHE A 45 0.80 1.40 -7.85
C PHE A 45 0.14 0.36 -8.76
N ASP A 46 -0.81 0.78 -9.63
CA ASP A 46 -1.42 -0.09 -10.64
C ASP A 46 -0.46 -0.37 -11.83
N ALA A 47 0.35 0.60 -12.23
CA ALA A 47 1.29 0.50 -13.37
C ALA A 47 2.50 -0.40 -13.09
N ALA A 48 2.79 -0.68 -11.82
CA ALA A 48 3.86 -1.63 -11.44
C ALA A 48 3.53 -3.09 -11.82
N GLY A 49 2.33 -3.37 -12.36
CA GLY A 49 2.08 -4.62 -13.10
C GLY A 49 2.22 -5.88 -12.25
N PHE A 50 1.95 -5.79 -10.95
CA PHE A 50 1.81 -6.97 -10.10
C PHE A 50 0.43 -7.58 -10.34
N ARG A 51 0.36 -8.45 -11.35
CA ARG A 51 -0.68 -9.49 -11.45
C ARG A 51 -0.45 -10.55 -10.38
#